data_AF-A0A7Y2H002-F1
#
_entry.id   AF-A0A7Y2H002-F1
#
_cell.length_a   1.000
_cell.length_b   1.000
_cell.length_c   1.000
_cell.angle_alpha   90.00
_cell.angle_beta   90.00
_cell.angle_gamma   90.00
#
_symmetry.space_group_name_H-M   'P 1'
#
loop_
_entity.id
_entity.type
_entity.pdbx_description
1 polymer ?
#
loop_
_entity_poly.entity_id
_entity_poly.type
_entity_poly.pdbx_seq_one_letter_code
_entity_poly.pdbx_strand_id
1 'polypeptide(L)'
;MRMMIPRYFLSHGFYRNAVKEAREVLPLTSTALLTVMGLIAGMIATLIVTTFIESNAARLLLGRLPHALHAGVIALVDAPMALTVLSGSLILLLTALWITVWLVIVRRQAPLLPSQALMLSVWPRWALPVLLPVAMVIERAGPLERPIGVVILAALWIVSEIWATVRTTLDMSKVTGVRGWISVLIWILNPIVLLLAGFIVLSLTRLDMTGFLIRLSAG
;
A
#
# COMPACT_ATOMS: atom_id res chain seq x y z
N MET A 1 -28.55 -9.52 19.88
CA MET A 1 -27.41 -8.97 19.10
C MET A 1 -27.91 -7.77 18.30
N ARG A 2 -27.86 -6.56 18.87
CA ARG A 2 -28.22 -5.31 18.16
C ARG A 2 -27.03 -4.87 17.31
N MET A 3 -27.29 -4.43 16.08
CA MET A 3 -26.31 -4.08 15.04
C MET A 3 -25.18 -3.16 15.57
N MET A 4 -23.99 -3.73 15.79
CA MET A 4 -22.79 -3.01 16.27
C MET A 4 -21.91 -2.47 15.14
N ILE A 5 -22.06 -3.02 13.93
CA ILE A 5 -21.29 -2.64 12.74
C ILE A 5 -21.45 -1.14 12.40
N PRO A 6 -22.64 -0.51 12.46
CA PRO A 6 -22.76 0.91 12.15
C PRO A 6 -22.02 1.80 13.17
N ARG A 7 -22.06 1.45 14.46
CA ARG A 7 -21.36 2.21 15.52
C ARG A 7 -19.84 2.16 15.39
N TYR A 8 -19.34 1.06 14.80
CA TYR A 8 -17.94 0.85 14.49
C TYR A 8 -17.36 1.92 13.56
N PHE A 9 -18.15 2.36 12.58
CA PHE A 9 -17.74 3.39 11.60
C PHE A 9 -18.15 4.81 12.03
N LEU A 10 -19.17 4.96 12.88
CA LEU A 10 -19.79 6.27 13.18
C LEU A 10 -19.29 6.95 14.47
N SER A 11 -18.70 6.23 15.44
CA SER A 11 -18.31 6.84 16.72
C SER A 11 -16.79 7.02 16.86
N HIS A 12 -16.37 8.29 16.94
CA HIS A 12 -14.96 8.68 17.09
C HIS A 12 -14.38 8.11 18.40
N GLY A 13 -13.55 7.07 18.30
CA GLY A 13 -12.82 6.48 19.43
C GLY A 13 -13.38 5.16 19.97
N PHE A 14 -14.57 4.73 19.56
CA PHE A 14 -15.13 3.43 19.97
C PHE A 14 -14.26 2.27 19.51
N TYR A 15 -13.79 2.32 18.26
CA TYR A 15 -12.85 1.35 17.72
C TYR A 15 -11.59 1.19 18.58
N ARG A 16 -10.97 2.32 18.93
CA ARG A 16 -9.73 2.35 19.71
C ARG A 16 -9.95 1.81 21.13
N ASN A 17 -11.06 2.18 21.76
CA ASN A 17 -11.37 1.76 23.12
C ASN A 17 -11.75 0.27 23.17
N ALA A 18 -12.51 -0.23 22.20
CA ALA A 18 -12.85 -1.66 22.07
C ALA A 18 -11.58 -2.51 21.89
N VAL A 19 -10.68 -2.09 20.98
CA VAL A 19 -9.40 -2.76 20.77
C VAL A 19 -8.54 -2.71 22.03
N LYS A 20 -8.43 -1.55 22.71
CA LYS A 20 -7.62 -1.40 23.93
C LYS A 20 -8.11 -2.32 25.06
N GLU A 21 -9.41 -2.48 25.23
CA GLU A 21 -10.00 -3.35 26.26
C GLU A 21 -10.02 -4.83 25.87
N ALA A 22 -9.47 -5.18 24.70
CA ALA A 22 -9.55 -6.52 24.10
C ALA A 22 -10.98 -7.08 23.99
N ARG A 23 -12.00 -6.20 24.09
CA ARG A 23 -13.40 -6.55 23.87
C ARG A 23 -13.61 -6.58 22.38
N GLU A 24 -14.04 -7.74 21.85
CA GLU A 24 -14.42 -7.91 20.44
C GLU A 24 -13.26 -7.87 19.43
N VAL A 25 -12.07 -8.37 19.83
CA VAL A 25 -10.99 -8.59 18.88
C VAL A 25 -11.35 -9.79 18.00
N LEU A 26 -11.49 -9.55 16.69
CA LEU A 26 -11.87 -10.56 15.70
C LEU A 26 -10.66 -10.95 14.83
N PRO A 27 -9.77 -11.86 15.30
CA PRO A 27 -8.54 -12.21 14.58
C PRO A 27 -8.82 -12.87 13.23
N LEU A 28 -9.80 -13.79 13.17
CA LEU A 28 -10.18 -14.46 11.93
C LEU A 28 -10.73 -13.47 10.90
N THR A 29 -11.64 -12.58 11.33
CA THR A 29 -12.18 -11.53 10.45
C THR A 29 -11.09 -10.58 9.96
N SER A 30 -10.18 -10.16 10.84
CA SER A 30 -9.09 -9.26 10.46
C SER A 30 -8.09 -9.92 9.51
N THR A 31 -7.83 -11.22 9.68
CA THR A 31 -6.98 -12.00 8.77
C THR A 31 -7.65 -12.18 7.41
N ALA A 32 -8.94 -12.54 7.39
CA ALA A 32 -9.71 -12.67 6.15
C ALA A 32 -9.79 -11.34 5.41
N LEU A 33 -10.07 -10.23 6.11
CA LEU A 33 -10.05 -8.89 5.54
C LEU A 33 -8.67 -8.55 4.98
N LEU A 34 -7.59 -8.82 5.72
CA LEU A 34 -6.24 -8.58 5.23
C LEU A 34 -5.99 -9.33 3.91
N THR A 35 -6.32 -10.62 3.84
CA THR A 35 -6.16 -11.43 2.62
C THR A 35 -6.97 -10.86 1.45
N VAL A 36 -8.23 -10.47 1.69
CA VAL A 36 -9.08 -9.83 0.67
C VAL A 36 -8.47 -8.51 0.20
N MET A 37 -8.00 -7.67 1.12
CA MET A 37 -7.33 -6.41 0.78
C MET A 37 -6.05 -6.64 -0.04
N GLY A 38 -5.27 -7.68 0.31
CA GLY A 38 -4.09 -8.08 -0.44
C GLY A 38 -4.42 -8.49 -1.87
N LEU A 39 -5.49 -9.27 -2.06
CA LEU A 39 -5.95 -9.65 -3.40
C LEU A 39 -6.41 -8.43 -4.21
N ILE A 40 -7.21 -7.55 -3.61
CA ILE A 40 -7.69 -6.31 -4.25
C ILE A 40 -6.51 -5.44 -4.67
N ALA A 41 -5.55 -5.23 -3.76
CA ALA A 41 -4.36 -4.46 -4.04
C ALA A 41 -3.52 -5.10 -5.16
N GLY A 42 -3.43 -6.44 -5.19
CA GLY A 42 -2.81 -7.19 -6.27
C GLY A 42 -3.49 -6.95 -7.62
N MET A 43 -4.82 -6.96 -7.67
CA MET A 43 -5.58 -6.71 -8.91
C MET A 43 -5.36 -5.28 -9.43
N ILE A 44 -5.42 -4.29 -8.53
CA ILE A 44 -5.16 -2.88 -8.87
C ILE A 44 -3.71 -2.72 -9.36
N ALA A 45 -2.74 -3.32 -8.68
CA ALA A 45 -1.34 -3.31 -9.08
C ALA A 45 -1.14 -3.90 -10.48
N THR A 46 -1.75 -5.06 -10.76
CA THR A 46 -1.69 -5.70 -12.08
C THR A 46 -2.23 -4.79 -13.17
N LEU A 47 -3.39 -4.14 -12.94
CA LEU A 47 -3.96 -3.20 -13.91
C LEU A 47 -3.03 -2.02 -14.18
N ILE A 48 -2.41 -1.47 -13.13
CA ILE A 48 -1.43 -0.38 -13.26
C ILE A 48 -0.20 -0.84 -14.04
N VAL A 49 0.38 -1.98 -13.68
CA VAL A 49 1.62 -2.49 -14.30
C VAL A 49 1.40 -2.85 -15.77
N THR A 50 0.32 -3.55 -16.10
CA THR A 50 -0.03 -3.94 -17.47
C THR A 50 -0.30 -2.72 -18.34
N THR A 51 -1.02 -1.72 -17.82
CA THR A 51 -1.25 -0.47 -18.58
C THR A 51 0.04 0.36 -18.70
N PHE A 52 0.88 0.36 -17.65
CA PHE A 52 2.16 1.06 -17.68
C PHE A 52 3.11 0.45 -18.72
N ILE A 53 3.13 -0.88 -18.87
CA ILE A 53 4.09 -1.55 -19.75
C ILE A 53 3.90 -1.22 -21.23
N GLU A 54 2.68 -0.85 -21.62
CA GLU A 54 2.34 -0.42 -22.98
C GLU A 54 2.88 0.99 -23.30
N SER A 55 3.23 1.77 -22.28
CA SER A 55 3.68 3.15 -22.41
C SER A 55 5.12 3.29 -22.93
N ASN A 56 5.41 4.42 -23.56
CA ASN A 56 6.78 4.77 -23.97
C ASN A 56 7.76 4.86 -22.78
N ALA A 57 7.26 5.28 -21.61
CA ALA A 57 8.05 5.36 -20.39
C ALA A 57 8.51 3.97 -19.92
N ALA A 58 7.64 2.96 -20.01
CA ALA A 58 8.02 1.60 -19.67
C ALA A 58 9.08 1.05 -20.62
N ARG A 59 8.99 1.30 -21.94
CA ARG A 59 10.03 0.88 -22.90
C ARG A 59 11.40 1.44 -22.55
N LEU A 60 11.47 2.71 -22.11
CA LEU A 60 12.72 3.35 -21.66
C LEU A 60 13.26 2.80 -20.34
N LEU A 61 12.40 2.27 -19.48
CA LEU A 61 12.82 1.64 -18.22
C LEU A 61 13.24 0.18 -18.44
N LEU A 62 12.45 -0.57 -19.22
CA LEU A 62 12.70 -1.96 -19.59
C LEU A 62 13.96 -2.12 -20.43
N GLY A 63 14.23 -1.19 -21.35
CA GLY A 63 15.46 -1.17 -22.14
C GLY A 63 16.74 -1.00 -21.32
N ARG A 64 16.63 -0.65 -20.03
CA ARG A 64 17.77 -0.53 -19.10
C ARG A 64 17.93 -1.74 -18.17
N LEU A 65 16.99 -2.68 -18.19
CA LEU A 65 17.10 -3.89 -17.38
C LEU A 65 18.04 -4.90 -18.06
N PRO A 66 18.88 -5.61 -17.27
CA PRO A 66 19.59 -6.79 -17.75
C PRO A 66 18.64 -7.77 -18.46
N HIS A 67 19.08 -8.40 -19.55
CA HIS A 67 18.23 -9.27 -20.37
C HIS A 67 17.50 -10.37 -19.56
N ALA A 68 18.17 -10.94 -18.55
CA ALA A 68 17.56 -11.94 -17.66
C ALA A 68 16.36 -11.39 -16.88
N LEU A 69 16.44 -10.13 -16.41
CA LEU A 69 15.35 -9.48 -15.70
C LEU A 69 14.25 -9.01 -16.66
N HIS A 70 14.62 -8.60 -17.87
CA HIS A 70 13.66 -8.23 -18.91
C HIS A 70 12.73 -9.39 -19.28
N ALA A 71 13.31 -10.58 -19.53
CA ALA A 71 12.53 -11.80 -19.82
C ALA A 71 11.59 -12.18 -18.68
N GLY A 72 12.06 -12.07 -17.42
CA GLY A 72 11.23 -12.34 -16.24
C GLY A 72 10.08 -11.36 -16.08
N VAL A 73 10.30 -10.06 -16.35
CA VAL A 73 9.26 -9.03 -16.27
C VAL A 73 8.18 -9.26 -17.33
N ILE A 74 8.57 -9.54 -18.58
CA ILE A 74 7.60 -9.81 -19.66
C ILE A 74 6.79 -11.07 -19.33
N ALA A 75 7.44 -12.17 -18.96
CA ALA A 75 6.76 -13.41 -18.60
C ALA A 75 5.74 -13.22 -17.45
N LEU A 76 6.07 -12.35 -16.49
CA LEU A 76 5.18 -12.04 -15.38
C LEU A 76 3.98 -11.17 -15.81
N VAL A 77 4.18 -10.22 -16.71
CA VAL A 77 3.12 -9.36 -17.26
C VAL A 77 2.16 -10.17 -18.13
N ASP A 78 2.66 -11.14 -18.89
CA ASP A 78 1.85 -12.06 -19.70
C ASP A 78 1.02 -13.02 -18.84
N ALA A 79 1.32 -13.12 -17.55
CA ALA A 79 0.59 -13.93 -16.57
C ALA A 79 -0.11 -13.05 -15.51
N PRO A 80 -1.20 -12.33 -15.86
CA PRO A 80 -1.84 -11.33 -14.98
C PRO A 80 -2.34 -11.90 -13.65
N MET A 81 -2.74 -13.18 -13.63
CA MET A 81 -3.11 -13.86 -12.39
C MET A 81 -1.90 -14.07 -11.47
N ALA A 82 -0.75 -14.47 -12.03
CA ALA A 82 0.49 -14.62 -11.27
C ALA A 82 0.99 -13.28 -10.74
N LEU A 83 0.94 -12.23 -11.56
CA LEU A 83 1.28 -10.86 -11.14
C LEU A 83 0.37 -10.36 -10.02
N THR A 84 -0.93 -10.67 -10.08
CA THR A 84 -1.91 -10.32 -9.04
C THR A 84 -1.57 -11.00 -7.72
N VAL A 85 -1.33 -12.31 -7.75
CA VAL A 85 -0.97 -13.08 -6.54
C VAL A 85 0.36 -12.58 -5.98
N LEU A 86 1.39 -12.43 -6.81
CA LEU A 86 2.71 -11.99 -6.37
C LEU A 86 2.69 -10.57 -5.77
N SER A 87 2.03 -9.63 -6.44
CA SER A 87 1.91 -8.24 -5.96
C SER A 87 1.11 -8.18 -4.66
N GLY A 88 -0.02 -8.90 -4.60
CA GLY A 88 -0.83 -9.00 -3.40
C GLY A 88 -0.08 -9.62 -2.23
N SER A 89 0.58 -10.76 -2.44
CA SER A 89 1.42 -11.44 -1.43
C SER A 89 2.57 -10.57 -0.95
N LEU A 90 3.21 -9.80 -1.84
CA LEU A 90 4.26 -8.87 -1.46
C LEU A 90 3.71 -7.77 -0.54
N ILE A 91 2.59 -7.14 -0.89
CA ILE A 91 1.95 -6.10 -0.06
C ILE A 91 1.56 -6.65 1.31
N LEU A 92 1.01 -7.87 1.35
CA LEU A 92 0.68 -8.58 2.59
C LEU A 92 1.91 -8.81 3.46
N LEU A 93 3.00 -9.32 2.86
CA LEU A 93 4.24 -9.60 3.57
C LEU A 93 4.87 -8.32 4.13
N LEU A 94 4.92 -7.25 3.33
CA LEU A 94 5.44 -5.95 3.75
C LEU A 94 4.61 -5.35 4.89
N THR A 95 3.29 -5.48 4.82
CA THR A 95 2.38 -5.03 5.88
C THR A 95 2.57 -5.85 7.15
N ALA A 96 2.67 -7.18 7.04
CA ALA A 96 2.90 -8.06 8.18
C ALA A 96 4.24 -7.76 8.86
N LEU A 97 5.32 -7.58 8.09
CA LEU A 97 6.63 -7.23 8.61
C LEU A 97 6.59 -5.90 9.38
N TRP A 98 5.92 -4.90 8.83
CA TRP A 98 5.76 -3.61 9.49
C TRP A 98 4.96 -3.71 10.80
N ILE A 99 3.91 -4.54 10.85
CA ILE A 99 3.17 -4.84 12.08
C ILE A 99 4.05 -5.55 13.10
N THR A 100 4.90 -6.49 12.66
CA THR A 100 5.85 -7.17 13.54
C THR A 100 6.85 -6.19 14.14
N VAL A 101 7.37 -5.23 13.36
CA VAL A 101 8.24 -4.16 13.87
C VAL A 101 7.53 -3.35 14.96
N TRP A 102 6.27 -2.98 14.76
CA TRP A 102 5.44 -2.36 15.80
C TRP A 102 5.40 -3.21 17.06
N LEU A 103 5.00 -4.48 16.95
CA LEU A 103 4.86 -5.39 18.09
C LEU A 103 6.18 -5.54 18.87
N VAL A 104 7.31 -5.64 18.18
CA VAL A 104 8.64 -5.77 18.81
C VAL A 104 9.00 -4.52 19.59
N ILE A 105 8.80 -3.33 19.02
CA ILE A 105 9.20 -2.07 19.65
C ILE A 105 8.32 -1.73 20.85
N VAL A 106 7.01 -1.97 20.77
CA VAL A 106 6.07 -1.60 21.84
C VAL A 106 5.97 -2.62 22.95
N ARG A 107 6.53 -3.84 22.76
CA ARG A 107 6.47 -4.97 23.70
C ARG A 107 6.81 -4.60 25.14
N ARG A 108 7.79 -3.71 25.35
CA ARG A 108 8.27 -3.31 26.68
C ARG A 108 7.43 -2.23 27.36
N GLN A 109 6.63 -1.47 26.61
CA GLN A 109 5.88 -0.33 27.14
C GLN A 109 4.40 -0.69 27.36
N ALA A 110 3.79 -1.33 26.36
CA ALA A 110 2.40 -1.75 26.40
C ALA A 110 2.23 -2.94 25.44
N PRO A 111 2.24 -4.19 25.93
CA PRO A 111 2.15 -5.36 25.07
C PRO A 111 0.78 -5.39 24.38
N LEU A 112 0.79 -5.19 23.07
CA LEU A 112 -0.36 -5.44 22.21
C LEU A 112 -0.41 -6.92 21.83
N LEU A 113 -1.60 -7.49 21.85
CA LEU A 113 -1.83 -8.80 21.23
C LEU A 113 -1.67 -8.67 19.70
N PRO A 114 -1.09 -9.67 19.01
CA PRO A 114 -0.97 -9.66 17.56
C PRO A 114 -2.30 -9.42 16.84
N SER A 115 -3.39 -9.94 17.40
CA SER A 115 -4.75 -9.74 16.88
C SER A 115 -5.22 -8.29 16.97
N GLN A 116 -4.91 -7.58 18.05
CA GLN A 116 -5.19 -6.14 18.19
C GLN A 116 -4.38 -5.32 17.18
N ALA A 117 -3.09 -5.66 17.02
CA ALA A 117 -2.21 -4.97 16.08
C ALA A 117 -2.63 -5.18 14.62
N LEU A 118 -3.01 -6.42 14.28
CA LEU A 118 -3.56 -6.77 12.97
C LEU A 118 -4.83 -5.97 12.68
N MET A 119 -5.76 -5.97 13.63
CA MET A 119 -7.01 -5.23 13.53
C MET A 119 -6.77 -3.74 13.29
N LEU A 120 -5.98 -3.07 14.15
CA LEU A 120 -5.60 -1.66 14.02
C LEU A 120 -4.98 -1.31 12.67
N SER A 121 -4.34 -2.29 12.02
CA SER A 121 -3.71 -2.10 10.73
C SER A 121 -4.69 -2.29 9.57
N VAL A 122 -5.53 -3.32 9.61
CA VAL A 122 -6.37 -3.70 8.47
C VAL A 122 -7.55 -2.75 8.30
N TRP A 123 -8.19 -2.33 9.38
CA TRP A 123 -9.46 -1.60 9.34
C TRP A 123 -9.38 -0.19 8.74
N PRO A 124 -8.28 0.58 8.91
CA PRO A 124 -8.10 1.85 8.20
C PRO A 124 -8.06 1.74 6.67
N ARG A 125 -7.88 0.54 6.10
CA ARG A 125 -7.74 0.30 4.65
C ARG A 125 -9.07 0.08 3.92
N TRP A 126 -10.16 0.63 4.43
CA TRP A 126 -11.50 0.49 3.84
C TRP A 126 -11.64 1.12 2.44
N ALA A 127 -10.69 1.95 2.01
CA ALA A 127 -10.71 2.53 0.67
C ALA A 127 -10.46 1.49 -0.43
N LEU A 128 -9.71 0.42 -0.15
CA LEU A 128 -9.34 -0.58 -1.17
C LEU A 128 -10.56 -1.25 -1.84
N PRO A 129 -11.58 -1.75 -1.11
CA PRO A 129 -12.78 -2.31 -1.73
C PRO A 129 -13.59 -1.29 -2.51
N VAL A 130 -13.46 0.01 -2.21
CA VAL A 130 -14.11 1.09 -2.98
C VAL A 130 -13.34 1.36 -4.28
N LEU A 131 -12.01 1.24 -4.26
CA LEU A 131 -11.18 1.41 -5.45
C LEU A 131 -11.30 0.24 -6.44
N LEU A 132 -11.67 -0.96 -6.00
CA LEU A 132 -11.81 -2.11 -6.89
C LEU A 132 -12.87 -1.89 -8.00
N PRO A 133 -14.13 -1.48 -7.71
CA PRO A 133 -15.09 -1.14 -8.76
C PRO A 133 -14.58 -0.06 -9.71
N VAL A 134 -13.84 0.93 -9.20
CA VAL A 134 -13.23 1.99 -10.03
C VAL A 134 -12.21 1.39 -11.00
N ALA A 135 -11.36 0.47 -10.52
CA ALA A 135 -10.42 -0.26 -11.35
C ALA A 135 -11.12 -1.08 -12.45
N MET A 136 -12.22 -1.75 -12.12
CA MET A 136 -13.01 -2.53 -13.09
C MET A 136 -13.65 -1.65 -14.18
N VAL A 137 -14.06 -0.42 -13.83
CA VAL A 137 -14.57 0.56 -14.81
C VAL A 137 -13.44 1.03 -15.73
N ILE A 138 -12.27 1.35 -15.17
CA ILE A 138 -11.10 1.80 -15.93
C ILE A 138 -10.58 0.71 -16.87
N GLU A 139 -10.58 -0.55 -16.45
CA GLU A 139 -10.16 -1.68 -17.28
C GLU A 139 -11.01 -1.80 -18.56
N ARG A 140 -12.30 -1.44 -18.47
CA ARG A 140 -13.24 -1.44 -19.59
C ARG A 140 -13.24 -0.16 -20.42
N ALA A 141 -12.47 0.86 -20.02
CA ALA A 141 -12.40 2.12 -20.73
C ALA A 141 -11.69 1.97 -22.08
N GLY A 142 -11.96 2.89 -23.00
CA GLY A 142 -11.30 2.92 -24.31
C GLY A 142 -9.79 3.14 -24.21
N PRO A 143 -9.02 2.82 -25.27
CA PRO A 143 -7.56 2.89 -25.26
C PRO A 143 -6.98 4.29 -25.00
N LEU A 144 -7.74 5.35 -25.28
CA LEU A 144 -7.33 6.74 -25.02
C LEU A 144 -7.60 7.17 -23.57
N GLU A 145 -8.63 6.64 -22.93
CA GLU A 145 -9.09 7.05 -21.60
C GLU A 145 -8.42 6.22 -20.48
N ARG A 146 -8.16 4.94 -20.77
CA ARG A 146 -7.59 3.99 -19.81
C ARG A 146 -6.27 4.47 -19.18
N PRO A 147 -5.27 5.02 -19.90
CA PRO A 147 -4.03 5.46 -19.28
C PRO A 147 -4.24 6.57 -18.24
N ILE A 148 -5.10 7.54 -18.55
CA ILE A 148 -5.42 8.64 -17.63
C ILE A 148 -6.16 8.10 -16.40
N GLY A 149 -7.15 7.21 -16.62
CA GLY A 149 -7.86 6.54 -15.54
C GLY A 149 -6.92 5.78 -14.60
N VAL A 150 -5.96 5.03 -15.16
CA VAL A 150 -4.95 4.29 -14.39
C VAL A 150 -4.04 5.22 -13.57
N VAL A 151 -3.63 6.36 -14.12
CA VAL A 151 -2.84 7.36 -13.37
C VAL A 151 -3.62 7.91 -12.18
N ILE A 152 -4.90 8.25 -12.39
CA ILE A 152 -5.79 8.73 -11.31
C ILE A 152 -5.98 7.62 -10.26
N LEU A 153 -6.24 6.38 -10.69
CA LEU A 153 -6.39 5.24 -9.79
C LEU A 153 -5.13 4.99 -8.96
N ALA A 154 -3.96 5.02 -9.59
CA ALA A 154 -2.68 4.88 -8.90
C ALA A 154 -2.48 5.98 -7.85
N ALA A 155 -2.79 7.24 -8.20
CA ALA A 155 -2.71 8.36 -7.26
C ALA A 155 -3.67 8.18 -6.07
N LEU A 156 -4.93 7.83 -6.33
CA LEU A 156 -5.92 7.57 -5.28
C LEU A 156 -5.50 6.41 -4.38
N TRP A 157 -4.98 5.34 -4.97
CA TRP A 157 -4.49 4.18 -4.22
C TRP A 157 -3.31 4.57 -3.31
N ILE A 158 -2.30 5.26 -3.84
CA ILE A 158 -1.15 5.75 -3.06
C ILE A 158 -1.61 6.64 -1.91
N VAL A 159 -2.47 7.63 -2.18
CA VAL A 159 -3.00 8.54 -1.13
C VAL A 159 -3.75 7.74 -0.07
N SER A 160 -4.58 6.78 -0.47
CA SER A 160 -5.34 5.95 0.47
C SER A 160 -4.44 5.07 1.35
N GLU A 161 -3.38 4.49 0.81
CA GLU A 161 -2.41 3.69 1.57
C GLU A 161 -1.58 4.56 2.53
N ILE A 162 -1.09 5.71 2.08
CA ILE A 162 -0.40 6.66 2.96
C ILE A 162 -1.32 7.05 4.11
N TRP A 163 -2.57 7.41 3.82
CA TRP A 163 -3.54 7.76 4.86
C TRP A 163 -3.79 6.61 5.84
N ALA A 164 -3.96 5.38 5.33
CA ALA A 164 -4.17 4.21 6.17
C ALA A 164 -2.96 3.90 7.07
N THR A 165 -1.73 4.07 6.58
CA THR A 165 -0.51 3.86 7.39
C THR A 165 -0.33 4.95 8.45
N VAL A 166 -0.63 6.21 8.13
CA VAL A 166 -0.65 7.31 9.11
C VAL A 166 -1.70 7.03 10.18
N ARG A 167 -2.92 6.64 9.78
CA ARG A 167 -4.01 6.33 10.72
C ARG A 167 -3.63 5.16 11.63
N THR A 168 -3.09 4.09 11.07
CA THR A 168 -2.60 2.92 11.83
C THR A 168 -1.55 3.34 12.86
N THR A 169 -0.58 4.14 12.45
CA THR A 169 0.50 4.66 13.32
C THR A 169 -0.06 5.49 14.47
N LEU A 170 -1.00 6.39 14.18
CA LEU A 170 -1.65 7.23 15.20
C LEU A 170 -2.47 6.40 16.18
N ASP A 171 -3.21 5.40 15.69
CA ASP A 171 -4.03 4.55 16.54
C ASP A 171 -3.14 3.63 17.41
N MET A 172 -2.10 3.01 16.83
CA MET A 172 -1.10 2.22 17.57
C MET A 172 -0.40 3.05 18.64
N SER A 173 0.07 4.25 18.32
CA SER A 173 0.75 5.15 19.26
C SER A 173 -0.15 5.53 20.43
N LYS A 174 -1.43 5.80 20.17
CA LYS A 174 -2.40 6.15 21.22
C LYS A 174 -2.77 4.97 22.11
N VAL A 175 -2.83 3.75 21.57
CA VAL A 175 -3.12 2.55 22.37
C VAL A 175 -1.91 2.14 23.22
N THR A 176 -0.70 2.25 22.66
CA THR A 176 0.54 1.80 23.31
C THR A 176 1.20 2.86 24.21
N GLY A 177 0.80 4.14 24.09
CA GLY A 177 1.43 5.23 24.84
C GLY A 177 2.84 5.58 24.37
N VAL A 178 3.27 5.07 23.21
CA VAL A 178 4.60 5.31 22.65
C VAL A 178 4.78 6.79 22.30
N ARG A 179 5.96 7.33 22.60
CA ARG A 179 6.33 8.72 22.31
C ARG A 179 6.19 9.01 20.81
N GLY A 180 5.63 10.17 20.46
CA GLY A 180 5.29 10.52 19.08
C GLY A 180 6.45 10.39 18.08
N TRP A 181 7.69 10.75 18.48
CA TRP A 181 8.86 10.63 17.60
C TRP A 181 9.22 9.17 17.28
N ILE A 182 9.02 8.24 18.22
CA ILE A 182 9.24 6.80 17.98
C ILE A 182 8.21 6.31 16.97
N SER A 183 6.94 6.72 17.12
CA SER A 183 5.88 6.38 16.17
C SER A 183 6.18 6.88 14.75
N VAL A 184 6.75 8.09 14.63
CA VAL A 184 7.19 8.64 13.34
C VAL A 184 8.31 7.78 12.74
N LEU A 185 9.32 7.39 13.53
CA LEU A 185 10.39 6.51 13.06
C LEU A 185 9.84 5.16 12.57
N ILE A 186 8.92 4.54 13.29
CA ILE A 186 8.30 3.28 12.87
C ILE A 186 7.48 3.47 11.60
N TRP A 187 6.77 4.59 11.46
CA TRP A 187 6.03 4.91 10.24
C TRP A 187 6.94 5.07 9.02
N ILE A 188 8.09 5.73 9.17
CA ILE A 188 9.10 5.87 8.09
C ILE A 188 9.63 4.50 7.66
N LEU A 189 9.74 3.54 8.58
CA LEU A 189 10.13 2.16 8.28
C LEU A 189 9.05 1.36 7.55
N ASN A 190 7.88 1.94 7.27
CA ASN A 190 6.86 1.28 6.46
C ASN A 190 7.42 1.04 5.04
N PRO A 191 7.41 -0.20 4.53
CA PRO A 191 8.00 -0.50 3.23
C PRO A 191 7.40 0.29 2.06
N ILE A 192 6.10 0.62 2.12
CA ILE A 192 5.44 1.43 1.09
C ILE A 192 5.99 2.86 1.12
N VAL A 193 6.18 3.43 2.31
CA VAL A 193 6.78 4.76 2.49
C VAL A 193 8.23 4.78 1.98
N LEU A 194 9.01 3.75 2.28
CA LEU A 194 10.38 3.61 1.80
C LEU A 194 10.45 3.45 0.28
N LEU A 195 9.55 2.65 -0.32
CA LEU A 195 9.47 2.48 -1.76
C LEU A 195 9.12 3.80 -2.47
N LEU A 196 8.15 4.55 -1.94
CA LEU A 196 7.78 5.86 -2.47
C LEU A 196 8.92 6.88 -2.33
N ALA A 197 9.58 6.93 -1.17
CA ALA A 197 10.73 7.80 -0.94
C ALA A 197 11.88 7.47 -1.89
N GLY A 198 12.22 6.18 -2.05
CA GLY A 198 13.22 5.71 -3.00
C GLY A 198 12.87 6.09 -4.43
N PHE A 199 11.60 5.93 -4.83
CA PHE A 199 11.13 6.34 -6.15
C PHE A 199 11.27 7.85 -6.37
N ILE A 200 10.93 8.68 -5.38
CA ILE A 200 11.08 10.14 -5.45
C ILE A 200 12.56 10.52 -5.59
N VAL A 201 13.44 9.97 -4.75
CA VAL A 201 14.89 10.24 -4.79
C VAL A 201 15.48 9.85 -6.15
N LEU A 202 15.11 8.66 -6.66
CA LEU A 202 15.53 8.21 -7.98
C LEU A 202 15.00 9.11 -9.11
N SER A 203 13.79 9.65 -8.97
CA SER A 203 13.21 10.56 -9.96
C SER A 203 13.89 11.93 -9.96
N LEU A 204 14.15 12.49 -8.78
CA LEU A 204 14.81 13.79 -8.61
C LEU A 204 16.25 13.77 -9.11
N THR A 205 17.03 12.76 -8.70
CA THR A 205 18.43 12.59 -9.16
C THR A 205 18.55 12.43 -10.67
N ARG A 206 17.51 11.92 -11.34
CA ARG A 206 17.49 11.76 -12.80
C ARG A 206 17.05 13.01 -13.55
N LEU A 207 16.13 13.81 -12.99
CA LEU A 207 15.75 15.10 -13.57
C LEU A 207 16.97 16.04 -13.66
N ASP A 208 17.84 16.02 -12.65
CA ASP A 208 19.09 16.77 -12.65
C ASP A 208 20.05 16.28 -13.75
N MET A 209 20.18 14.96 -13.95
CA MET A 209 21.03 14.42 -15.03
C MET A 209 20.50 14.73 -16.43
N THR A 210 19.19 14.65 -16.67
CA THR A 210 18.63 15.01 -17.98
C THR A 210 18.72 16.52 -18.24
N GLY A 211 18.52 17.35 -17.22
CA GLY A 211 18.71 18.80 -17.31
C GLY A 211 20.18 19.18 -17.56
N PHE A 212 21.13 18.45 -16.97
CA PHE A 212 22.57 18.65 -17.19
C PHE A 212 23.00 18.29 -18.61
N LEU A 213 22.54 17.14 -19.15
CA LEU A 213 22.86 16.71 -20.52
C LEU A 213 22.28 17.65 -21.59
N ILE A 214 21.07 18.18 -21.38
CA ILE A 214 20.46 19.16 -22.29
C ILE A 214 21.27 20.46 -22.33
N ARG A 215 21.77 20.93 -21.17
CA ARG A 215 22.63 22.13 -21.10
C ARG A 215 23.99 21.92 -21.76
N LEU A 216 24.56 20.71 -21.67
CA LEU A 216 25.81 20.34 -22.33
C LEU A 216 25.69 20.21 -23.85
N SER A 217 24.50 19.86 -24.36
CA SER A 217 24.24 19.81 -25.81
C SER A 217 23.87 21.16 -26.44
N ALA A 218 23.62 22.18 -25.61
CA ALA A 218 23.16 23.50 -26.02
C ALA A 218 24.26 24.59 -25.92
N GLY A 219 25.48 24.23 -25.54
CA GLY A 219 26.66 25.09 -25.53
C GLY A 219 27.79 24.46 -26.34
#